data_AF-A0A363U708-F1
#
_entry.id   AF-A0A363U708-F1
#
_cell.length_a   1.000
_cell.length_b   1.000
_cell.length_c   1.000
_cell.angle_alpha   90.00
_cell.angle_beta   90.00
_cell.angle_gamma   90.00
#
_symmetry.space_group_name_H-M   'P 1'
#
loop_
_entity.id
_entity.type
_entity.pdbx_description
1 polymer ?
#
loop_
_entity_poly.entity_id
_entity_poly.type
_entity_poly.pdbx_seq_one_letter_code
_entity_poly.pdbx_strand_id
1 'polypeptide(L)'
;RDRPGVGRLAIMGLVGGAPAILGAWIGGYTPSPFLTVLFLAIGAGAIFQVIYEIAKLIQKDTQREAMPMIVFSGVLTGMMMLWVTGLLIK
;
A
#
# COMPACT_ATOMS: atom_id res chain seq x y z
N ARG A 1 -27.34 -12.16 0.40
CA ARG A 1 -26.00 -12.25 1.03
C ARG A 1 -25.13 -13.10 0.11
N ASP A 2 -24.75 -12.54 -1.04
CA ASP A 2 -23.95 -13.26 -2.04
C ASP A 2 -22.52 -13.37 -1.55
N ARG A 3 -22.19 -14.53 -0.99
CA ARG A 3 -20.79 -14.85 -0.67
C ARG A 3 -20.05 -14.87 -2.00
N PRO A 4 -19.09 -13.95 -2.24
CA PRO A 4 -18.35 -13.98 -3.49
C PRO A 4 -17.69 -15.36 -3.61
N GLY A 5 -18.01 -16.07 -4.69
CA GLY A 5 -17.37 -17.35 -4.96
C GLY A 5 -15.86 -17.18 -5.01
N VAL A 6 -15.12 -18.24 -4.67
CA VAL A 6 -13.65 -18.23 -4.60
C VAL A 6 -13.02 -17.67 -5.90
N GLY A 7 -13.63 -17.93 -7.06
CA GLY A 7 -13.20 -17.36 -8.34
C GLY A 7 -13.31 -15.83 -8.42
N ARG A 8 -14.33 -15.21 -7.83
CA ARG A 8 -14.48 -13.75 -7.82
C ARG A 8 -13.45 -13.09 -6.90
N LEU A 9 -13.16 -13.73 -5.76
CA LEU A 9 -12.08 -13.30 -4.88
C LEU A 9 -10.71 -13.40 -5.56
N ALA A 10 -10.47 -14.50 -6.29
CA ALA A 10 -9.25 -14.67 -7.08
C ALA A 10 -9.10 -13.58 -8.15
N ILE A 11 -10.17 -13.23 -8.87
CA ILE A 11 -10.16 -12.14 -9.85
C ILE A 11 -9.86 -10.79 -9.20
N MET A 12 -10.47 -10.48 -8.05
CA MET A 12 -10.19 -9.23 -7.32
C MET A 12 -8.72 -9.17 -6.87
N GLY A 13 -8.19 -10.28 -6.35
CA GLY A 13 -6.77 -10.39 -5.98
C GLY A 13 -5.84 -10.23 -7.19
N LEU A 14 -6.21 -10.81 -8.34
CA LEU A 14 -5.43 -10.70 -9.57
C LEU A 14 -5.45 -9.28 -10.13
N VAL A 15 -6.59 -8.59 -10.12
CA VAL A 15 -6.67 -7.18 -10.54
C VAL A 15 -5.86 -6.28 -9.62
N GLY A 16 -5.85 -6.54 -8.31
CA GLY A 16 -5.03 -5.77 -7.36
C GLY A 16 -3.53 -6.10 -7.43
N GLY A 17 -3.17 -7.37 -7.65
CA GLY A 17 -1.80 -7.86 -7.54
C GLY A 17 -1.04 -8.00 -8.86
N ALA A 18 -1.71 -8.33 -9.97
CA ALA A 18 -1.04 -8.52 -11.26
C ALA A 18 -0.24 -7.29 -11.73
N PRO A 19 -0.76 -6.05 -11.59
CA PRO A 19 0.02 -4.86 -11.92
C PRO A 19 1.28 -4.70 -11.07
N ALA A 20 1.24 -5.10 -9.79
CA ALA A 20 2.39 -5.04 -8.89
C ALA A 20 3.49 -6.03 -9.29
N ILE A 21 3.11 -7.25 -9.70
CA ILE A 21 4.05 -8.27 -10.19
C ILE A 21 4.75 -7.77 -11.46
N LEU A 22 3.97 -7.26 -12.42
CA LEU A 22 4.52 -6.70 -13.66
C LEU A 22 5.43 -5.51 -13.39
N GLY A 23 5.03 -4.59 -12.51
CA GLY A 23 5.84 -3.44 -12.10
C GLY A 23 7.16 -3.85 -11.44
N ALA A 24 7.15 -4.87 -10.58
CA ALA A 24 8.35 -5.38 -9.92
C ALA A 24 9.34 -6.00 -10.91
N TRP A 25 8.87 -6.76 -11.90
CA TRP A 25 9.74 -7.27 -12.97
C TRP A 25 10.33 -6.13 -13.81
N ILE A 26 9.51 -5.18 -14.26
CA ILE A 26 9.99 -4.04 -15.06
C ILE A 26 11.03 -3.23 -14.27
N GLY A 27 10.75 -2.91 -13.00
CA GLY A 27 11.67 -2.15 -12.15
C GLY A 27 12.95 -2.90 -11.81
N GLY A 28 12.86 -4.22 -11.52
CA GLY A 28 14.00 -5.05 -11.14
C GLY A 28 14.94 -5.39 -12.30
N TYR A 29 14.42 -5.53 -13.52
CA TYR A 29 15.22 -5.82 -14.72
C TYR A 29 15.70 -4.56 -15.45
N THR A 30 15.51 -3.38 -14.88
CA THR A 30 15.99 -2.12 -15.45
C THR A 30 17.47 -1.90 -15.12
N PRO A 31 18.39 -1.93 -16.10
CA PRO A 31 19.83 -1.82 -15.85
C PRO A 31 20.33 -0.36 -15.73
N SER A 32 19.49 0.63 -16.09
CA SER A 32 19.88 2.06 -16.08
C SER A 32 19.53 2.72 -14.74
N PRO A 33 20.50 3.35 -14.05
CA PRO A 33 20.25 4.07 -12.80
C PRO A 33 19.17 5.16 -12.91
N PHE A 34 19.09 5.85 -14.06
CA PHE A 34 18.09 6.89 -14.29
C PHE A 34 16.67 6.31 -14.31
N LEU A 35 16.46 5.21 -15.03
CA LEU A 35 15.15 4.56 -15.13
C LEU A 35 14.74 3.95 -13.78
N THR A 36 15.67 3.39 -13.01
CA THR A 36 15.39 2.89 -11.65
C THR A 36 14.86 4.00 -10.74
N VAL A 37 15.53 5.15 -10.72
CA VAL A 37 15.08 6.30 -9.91
C VAL A 37 13.72 6.81 -10.40
N LEU A 38 13.51 6.88 -11.72
CA LEU A 38 12.23 7.29 -12.30
C LEU A 38 11.09 6.36 -11.88
N PHE A 39 11.26 5.04 -12.01
CA PHE A 39 10.24 4.07 -11.60
C PHE A 39 10.00 4.08 -10.09
N LEU A 40 11.04 4.22 -9.29
CA LEU A 40 10.92 4.34 -7.83
C LEU A 40 10.16 5.62 -7.45
N ALA A 41 10.46 6.75 -8.10
CA ALA A 41 9.76 8.02 -7.86
C ALA A 41 8.28 7.92 -8.24
N ILE A 42 7.95 7.28 -9.36
CA ILE A 42 6.56 7.03 -9.77
C ILE A 42 5.85 6.13 -8.75
N GLY A 43 6.48 5.04 -8.32
CA GLY A 43 5.91 4.12 -7.33
C GLY A 43 5.70 4.78 -5.97
N ALA A 44 6.68 5.55 -5.50
CA ALA A 44 6.58 6.34 -4.28
C ALA A 44 5.45 7.39 -4.37
N GLY A 45 5.34 8.08 -5.51
CA GLY A 45 4.26 9.03 -5.77
C GLY A 45 2.87 8.39 -5.77
N ALA A 46 2.73 7.19 -6.35
CA ALA A 46 1.47 6.44 -6.35
C ALA A 46 1.04 6.05 -4.91
N ILE A 47 1.97 5.53 -4.10
CA ILE A 47 1.69 5.21 -2.69
C ILE A 47 1.33 6.46 -1.91
N PHE A 48 2.04 7.57 -2.13
CA PHE A 48 1.74 8.85 -1.47
C PHE A 48 0.31 9.33 -1.75
N GLN A 49 -0.16 9.24 -3.00
CA GLN A 49 -1.54 9.57 -3.36
C GLN A 49 -2.57 8.71 -2.62
N VAL A 50 -2.31 7.40 -2.49
CA VAL A 50 -3.19 6.50 -1.75
C VAL A 50 -3.24 6.86 -0.26
N ILE A 51 -2.08 7.13 0.36
CA ILE A 51 -2.01 7.56 1.76
C ILE A 51 -2.79 8.87 1.95
N TYR A 52 -2.65 9.82 1.04
CA TYR A 52 -3.39 11.09 1.10
C TYR A 52 -4.90 10.87 1.03
N GLU A 53 -5.38 10.02 0.12
CA GLU A 53 -6.81 9.71 0.00
C GLU A 53 -7.32 9.00 1.25
N ILE A 54 -6.57 8.05 1.80
CA ILE A 54 -6.91 7.38 3.07
C ILE A 54 -6.93 8.39 4.23
N ALA A 55 -5.94 9.27 4.34
CA ALA A 55 -5.91 10.29 5.39
C ALA A 55 -7.11 11.23 5.30
N LYS A 56 -7.48 11.65 4.09
CA LYS A 56 -8.66 12.47 3.82
C LYS A 56 -9.96 11.75 4.18
N LEU A 57 -10.07 10.45 3.86
CA LEU A 57 -11.21 9.62 4.24
C LEU A 57 -11.35 9.52 5.77
N ILE A 58 -10.24 9.23 6.47
CA ILE A 58 -10.22 9.17 7.94
C ILE A 58 -10.59 10.52 8.55
N GLN A 59 -10.08 11.63 8.02
CA GLN A 59 -10.43 12.97 8.51
C GLN A 59 -11.92 13.28 8.31
N LYS A 60 -12.49 12.89 7.16
CA LYS A 60 -13.91 13.06 6.87
C LYS A 60 -14.78 12.24 7.83
N ASP A 61 -14.36 11.03 8.18
CA ASP A 61 -15.04 10.21 9.19
C ASP A 61 -14.85 10.77 10.61
N THR A 62 -13.67 11.36 10.88
CA THR A 62 -13.35 11.98 12.19
C THR A 62 -14.20 13.22 12.49
N GLN A 63 -14.70 13.91 11.46
CA GLN A 63 -15.67 15.01 11.61
C GLN A 63 -17.01 14.53 12.19
N ARG A 64 -17.28 13.21 12.18
CA ARG A 64 -18.49 12.62 12.79
C ARG A 64 -18.22 12.02 14.17
N GLU A 65 -17.06 11.40 14.40
CA GLU A 65 -16.64 10.84 15.70
C GLU A 65 -15.13 10.94 15.89
N ALA A 66 -14.64 11.16 17.12
CA ALA A 66 -13.20 11.22 17.39
C ALA A 66 -12.48 9.94 16.91
N MET A 67 -11.30 10.10 16.29
CA MET A 67 -10.56 8.99 15.69
C MET A 67 -10.34 7.86 16.72
N PRO A 68 -10.83 6.64 16.47
CA PRO A 68 -10.77 5.56 17.46
C PRO A 68 -9.33 5.25 17.86
N MET A 69 -9.05 5.19 19.17
CA MET A 69 -7.72 4.87 19.70
C MET A 69 -7.16 3.55 19.13
N ILE A 70 -8.05 2.62 18.77
CA ILE A 70 -7.71 1.35 18.11
C ILE A 70 -7.04 1.58 16.75
N VAL A 71 -7.60 2.45 15.90
CA VAL A 71 -7.06 2.74 14.56
C VAL A 71 -5.67 3.37 14.68
N PHE A 72 -5.52 4.33 15.59
CA PHE A 72 -4.23 4.96 15.86
C PHE A 72 -3.19 3.95 16.35
N SER A 73 -3.56 3.10 17.31
CA SER A 73 -2.68 2.05 17.82
C SER A 73 -2.29 1.03 16.74
N GLY A 74 -3.20 0.72 15.81
CA GLY A 74 -2.93 -0.16 14.67
C GLY A 74 -1.92 0.44 13.69
N VAL A 75 -2.08 1.72 13.33
CA VAL A 75 -1.11 2.43 12.47
C VAL A 75 0.26 2.49 13.13
N LEU A 76 0.32 2.88 14.41
CA LEU A 76 1.58 2.97 15.15
C LEU A 76 2.29 1.60 15.25
N THR A 77 1.52 0.54 15.56
CA THR A 77 2.04 -0.83 15.63
C THR A 77 2.56 -1.30 14.27
N GLY A 78 1.83 -1.01 13.18
CA GLY A 78 2.27 -1.33 11.82
C GLY A 78 3.57 -0.61 11.46
N MET A 79 3.68 0.69 11.77
CA MET A 79 4.92 1.45 11.55
C MET A 79 6.09 0.90 12.36
N MET A 80 5.87 0.55 13.64
CA MET A 80 6.91 -0.10 14.46
C MET A 80 7.34 -1.44 13.87
N MET A 81 6.40 -2.26 13.41
CA MET A 81 6.70 -3.56 12.83
C MET A 81 7.53 -3.43 11.54
N LEU A 82 7.17 -2.49 10.66
CA LEU A 82 7.94 -2.19 9.45
C LEU A 82 9.36 -1.70 9.75
N TRP A 83 9.54 -0.92 10.82
CA TRP A 83 10.85 -0.44 11.24
C TRP A 83 11.72 -1.57 11.80
N VAL A 84 11.15 -2.41 12.67
CA VAL A 84 11.85 -3.57 13.25
C VAL A 84 12.27 -4.56 12.17
N THR A 85 11.39 -4.88 11.21
CA THR A 85 11.76 -5.77 10.11
C THR A 85 12.85 -5.17 9.23
N GLY A 86 12.82 -3.86 8.99
CA GLY A 86 13.88 -3.15 8.29
C GLY A 86 15.24 -3.21 8.99
N LEU A 87 15.26 -3.13 10.33
CA LEU A 87 16.47 -3.26 11.13
C LEU A 87 17.02 -4.69 11.12
N LEU A 88 16.15 -5.70 11.07
CA LEU A 88 16.54 -7.11 11.08
C LEU A 88 17.13 -7.58 9.74
N ILE A 89 16.67 -7.01 8.63
CA ILE A 89 17.15 -7.32 7.27
C ILE A 89 18.44 -6.58 6.93
N LYS A 90 18.73 -5.46 7.61
CA LYS A 90 19.88 -4.60 7.36
C LYS A 90 21.07 -4.98 8.22
#